data_AF-A0A8D8PTZ9-F1
#
_entry.id   AF-A0A8D8PTZ9-F1
#
_cell.length_a   1.000
_cell.length_b   1.000
_cell.length_c   1.000
_cell.angle_alpha   90.00
_cell.angle_beta   90.00
_cell.angle_gamma   90.00
#
_symmetry.space_group_name_H-M   'P 1'
#
loop_
_entity.id
_entity.type
_entity.pdbx_description
1 polymer ?
#
loop_
_entity_poly.entity_id
_entity_poly.type
_entity_poly.pdbx_seq_one_letter_code
_entity_poly.pdbx_strand_id
1 'polypeptide(L)'
;MILTARKSIVDKMVIRSQVPQIDLFFLNIHVRRSHLVTDSLNEIAYKQRDLKKKLKVYFVGEPGLDMGGLTKEWFLLLIREIFDPGYGMFVYHPHSRCYWFTYEQDAYNLREYNLIGVLMGLAVYNSIILDLHFPSICYRKLLSPPVVPPANTVKVGLVQSPTVEDLAEIVPDVARGLQSLVSYEGNVEEDMGLTFQVSLEEYGKMKTFKLKKNGENIAVTNENRQEYVDLYLNWILNKSIYARFKAFYLGFHSVCASNALIMLRPEEVEMLVCGTNNLDFFELRKVTEYDGYTPGELYIEYFWEILNSYSEDLKRKFLLFATGSDRVNVGGMAQMNFKITRASNKSHLPMAHTCFNQLVLPQYESKDHLKHKLYIAIANAEGFGIE
;
A
#
# COMPACT_ATOMS: atom_id res chain seq x y z
N MET A 1 -11.01 10.17 -16.80
CA MET A 1 -11.86 9.95 -15.61
C MET A 1 -11.07 9.98 -14.31
N ILE A 2 -10.04 9.17 -14.10
CA ILE A 2 -9.26 9.14 -12.84
C ILE A 2 -8.59 10.50 -12.52
N LEU A 3 -7.93 11.12 -13.50
CA LEU A 3 -7.35 12.47 -13.35
C LEU A 3 -8.43 13.55 -13.08
N THR A 4 -9.63 13.36 -13.61
CA THR A 4 -10.79 14.26 -13.43
C THR A 4 -11.45 14.06 -12.08
N ALA A 5 -11.52 12.83 -11.57
CA ALA A 5 -11.95 12.52 -10.21
C ALA A 5 -10.95 13.08 -9.19
N ARG A 6 -9.64 12.91 -9.44
CA ARG A 6 -8.57 13.54 -8.67
C ARG A 6 -8.70 15.06 -8.65
N LYS A 7 -8.82 15.70 -9.82
CA LYS A 7 -9.05 17.15 -9.91
C LYS A 7 -10.36 17.58 -9.25
N SER A 8 -11.46 16.85 -9.39
CA SER A 8 -12.73 17.19 -8.73
C SER A 8 -12.69 17.08 -7.20
N ILE A 9 -11.93 16.11 -6.65
CA ILE A 9 -11.68 15.99 -5.20
C ILE A 9 -10.84 17.18 -4.70
N VAL A 10 -9.86 17.63 -5.49
CA VAL A 10 -8.90 18.69 -5.14
C VAL A 10 -9.47 20.11 -5.40
N ASP A 11 -10.11 20.35 -6.54
CA ASP A 11 -10.55 21.65 -7.06
C ASP A 11 -11.81 22.18 -6.36
N LYS A 12 -12.66 21.31 -5.80
CA LYS A 12 -13.86 21.74 -5.06
C LYS A 12 -13.55 22.35 -3.67
N MET A 13 -12.28 22.48 -3.27
CA MET A 13 -11.90 22.83 -1.89
C MET A 13 -10.98 24.05 -1.75
N VAL A 14 -10.73 24.83 -2.81
CA VAL A 14 -9.88 26.03 -2.74
C VAL A 14 -10.65 27.30 -3.10
N ILE A 15 -11.47 27.84 -2.19
CA ILE A 15 -11.77 29.29 -2.13
C ILE A 15 -12.17 29.72 -0.69
N ARG A 16 -11.32 30.45 0.05
CA ARG A 16 -11.47 31.90 0.32
C ARG A 16 -10.40 32.43 1.29
N SER A 17 -9.90 33.59 0.87
CA SER A 17 -8.86 34.46 1.41
C SER A 17 -9.15 35.04 2.79
N GLN A 18 -8.17 34.93 3.68
CA GLN A 18 -7.71 35.92 4.68
C GLN A 18 -6.46 35.35 5.33
N VAL A 19 -5.44 36.17 5.62
CA VAL A 19 -4.13 35.73 6.16
C VAL A 19 -4.32 35.20 7.59
N PRO A 20 -4.09 33.91 7.91
CA PRO A 20 -4.17 33.41 9.28
C PRO A 20 -2.86 32.76 9.73
N GLN A 21 -2.78 32.48 11.03
CA GLN A 21 -1.74 31.63 11.61
C GLN A 21 -1.59 30.35 10.77
N ILE A 22 -0.36 30.09 10.33
CA ILE A 22 -0.03 29.01 9.38
C ILE A 22 -0.58 27.65 9.87
N ASP A 23 -0.67 27.44 11.18
CA ASP A 23 -1.17 26.20 11.81
C ASP A 23 -2.67 25.90 11.58
N LEU A 24 -3.49 26.88 11.20
CA LEU A 24 -4.91 26.65 10.97
C LEU A 24 -5.22 25.88 9.68
N PHE A 25 -4.28 25.89 8.73
CA PHE A 25 -4.46 25.33 7.37
C PHE A 25 -3.92 23.93 7.18
N PHE A 26 -3.14 23.42 8.13
CA PHE A 26 -2.51 22.11 8.02
C PHE A 26 -3.05 21.16 9.08
N LEU A 27 -3.05 19.87 8.76
CA LEU A 27 -3.14 18.81 9.75
C LEU A 27 -1.72 18.58 10.27
N ASN A 28 -1.39 19.21 11.39
CA ASN A 28 -0.11 19.04 12.05
C ASN A 28 -0.16 17.77 12.91
N ILE A 29 0.71 16.80 12.64
CA ILE A 29 0.84 15.56 13.41
C ILE A 29 2.17 15.59 14.17
N HIS A 30 2.10 15.54 15.49
CA HIS A 30 3.27 15.53 16.37
C HIS A 30 3.47 14.14 16.95
N VAL A 31 4.60 13.50 16.64
CA VAL A 31 4.86 12.11 17.01
C VAL A 31 6.28 11.92 17.54
N ARG A 32 6.45 10.99 18.49
CA ARG A 32 7.77 10.53 18.92
C ARG A 32 8.14 9.27 18.17
N ARG A 33 9.40 9.16 17.71
CA ARG A 33 9.89 7.95 17.02
C ARG A 33 9.70 6.68 17.85
N SER A 34 9.84 6.77 19.17
CA SER A 34 9.70 5.63 20.09
C SER A 34 8.25 5.19 20.35
N HIS A 35 7.25 5.99 19.94
CA HIS A 35 5.83 5.74 20.22
C HIS A 35 4.99 6.04 18.98
N LEU A 36 5.51 5.68 17.80
CA LEU A 36 5.00 6.17 16.52
C LEU A 36 3.53 5.81 16.30
N VAL A 37 3.16 4.55 16.48
CA VAL A 37 1.78 4.08 16.30
C VAL A 37 0.83 4.71 17.31
N THR A 38 1.21 4.72 18.59
CA THR A 38 0.36 5.25 19.67
C THR A 38 0.13 6.76 19.54
N ASP A 39 1.18 7.53 19.27
CA ASP A 39 1.07 8.98 19.09
C ASP A 39 0.24 9.30 17.84
N SER A 40 0.44 8.55 16.74
CA SER A 40 -0.33 8.72 15.50
C SER A 40 -1.82 8.43 15.71
N LEU A 41 -2.15 7.35 16.43
CA LEU A 41 -3.53 7.03 16.83
C LEU A 41 -4.18 8.18 17.58
N ASN A 42 -3.51 8.70 18.60
CA ASN A 42 -4.03 9.76 19.46
C ASN A 42 -4.23 11.07 18.68
N GLU A 43 -3.24 11.45 17.87
CA GLU A 43 -3.29 12.66 17.04
C GLU A 43 -4.44 12.61 16.03
N ILE A 44 -4.58 11.47 15.33
CA ILE A 44 -5.66 11.27 14.36
C ILE A 44 -7.03 11.23 15.05
N ALA A 45 -7.15 10.56 16.20
CA ALA A 45 -8.40 10.51 16.96
C ALA A 45 -8.82 11.90 17.46
N TYR A 46 -7.86 12.73 17.88
CA TYR A 46 -8.13 14.10 18.33
C TYR A 46 -8.49 15.04 17.17
N LYS A 47 -7.88 14.85 15.99
CA LYS A 47 -7.96 15.77 14.84
C LYS A 47 -8.89 15.29 13.72
N GLN A 48 -9.90 14.49 14.03
CA GLN A 48 -10.84 13.91 13.06
C GLN A 48 -11.48 14.92 12.10
N ARG A 49 -11.76 16.15 12.56
CA ARG A 49 -12.36 17.21 11.73
C ARG A 49 -11.38 17.82 10.71
N ASP A 50 -10.09 17.68 10.97
CA ASP A 50 -9.00 18.29 10.23
C ASP A 50 -8.31 17.31 9.28
N LEU A 51 -8.80 16.05 9.19
CA LEU A 51 -8.23 15.01 8.32
C LEU A 51 -8.21 15.38 6.82
N LYS A 52 -8.98 16.40 6.43
CA LYS A 52 -9.02 16.95 5.07
C LYS A 52 -8.16 18.20 4.89
N LYS A 53 -7.27 18.52 5.83
CA LYS A 53 -6.25 19.58 5.67
C LYS A 53 -4.97 18.97 5.11
N LYS A 54 -4.11 19.81 4.52
CA LYS A 54 -2.80 19.36 4.03
C LYS A 54 -1.96 18.86 5.21
N LEU A 55 -1.40 17.66 5.11
CA LEU A 55 -0.65 17.02 6.19
C LEU A 55 0.74 17.64 6.36
N LYS A 56 1.17 17.81 7.61
CA LYS A 56 2.56 18.11 8.01
C LYS A 56 2.90 17.30 9.24
N VAL A 57 4.08 16.67 9.22
CA VAL A 57 4.53 15.83 10.34
C VAL A 57 5.73 16.45 11.06
N TYR A 58 5.72 16.38 12.38
CA TYR A 58 6.76 16.85 13.26
C TYR A 58 7.21 15.74 14.21
N PHE A 59 8.48 15.36 14.15
CA PHE A 59 9.08 14.47 15.14
C PHE A 59 9.48 15.27 16.38
N VAL A 60 8.91 14.91 17.53
CA VAL A 60 9.11 15.64 18.78
C VAL A 60 10.59 15.57 19.19
N GLY A 61 11.22 16.73 19.37
CA GLY A 61 12.63 16.85 19.75
C GLY A 61 13.61 16.90 18.57
N GLU A 62 13.14 16.80 17.32
CA GLU A 62 13.97 16.90 16.12
C GLU A 62 13.77 18.25 15.42
N PRO A 63 14.86 18.98 15.10
CA PRO A 63 14.75 20.19 14.30
C PRO A 63 14.44 19.80 12.85
N GLY A 64 13.27 20.19 12.36
CA GLY A 64 12.88 19.94 10.98
C GLY A 64 11.64 20.72 10.57
N LEU A 65 11.69 21.34 9.39
CA LEU A 65 10.52 21.95 8.75
C LEU A 65 10.07 21.03 7.63
N ASP A 66 8.86 20.50 7.75
CA ASP A 66 8.37 19.49 6.80
C ASP A 66 8.07 20.11 5.43
N MET A 67 8.98 19.85 4.47
CA MET A 67 8.79 20.14 3.05
C MET A 67 8.29 18.90 2.27
N GLY A 68 7.74 17.90 2.98
CA GLY A 68 7.21 16.65 2.46
C GLY A 68 8.04 15.42 2.84
N GLY A 69 9.31 15.62 3.22
CA GLY A 69 10.21 14.53 3.61
C GLY A 69 9.80 13.84 4.91
N LEU A 70 9.44 14.62 5.94
CA LEU A 70 9.05 14.06 7.24
C LEU A 70 7.70 13.35 7.15
N THR A 71 6.77 13.89 6.35
CA THR A 71 5.50 13.21 6.06
C THR A 71 5.72 11.86 5.38
N LYS A 72 6.57 11.78 4.34
CA LYS A 72 6.88 10.50 3.68
C LYS A 72 7.54 9.51 4.63
N GLU A 73 8.50 9.97 5.43
CA GLU A 73 9.18 9.16 6.43
C GLU A 73 8.19 8.60 7.46
N TRP A 74 7.27 9.42 7.94
CA TRP A 74 6.23 9.01 8.89
C TRP A 74 5.32 7.90 8.33
N PHE A 75 4.84 8.03 7.09
CA PHE A 75 4.08 6.95 6.44
C PHE A 75 4.91 5.67 6.34
N LEU A 76 6.17 5.79 5.89
CA LEU A 76 7.05 4.65 5.72
C LEU A 76 7.27 3.88 7.04
N LEU A 77 7.59 4.60 8.11
CA LEU A 77 7.85 4.01 9.42
C LEU A 77 6.59 3.35 10.00
N LEU A 78 5.42 4.00 9.88
CA LEU A 78 4.16 3.43 10.37
C LEU A 78 3.76 2.16 9.63
N ILE A 79 3.86 2.17 8.30
CA ILE A 79 3.53 0.98 7.50
C ILE A 79 4.48 -0.17 7.85
N ARG A 80 5.77 0.09 8.02
CA ARG A 80 6.71 -0.96 8.45
C ARG A 80 6.39 -1.54 9.81
N GLU A 81 6.15 -0.69 10.81
CA GLU A 81 5.90 -1.16 12.18
C GLU A 81 4.61 -1.99 12.27
N ILE A 82 3.55 -1.61 11.54
CA ILE A 82 2.26 -2.29 11.60
C ILE A 82 2.21 -3.58 10.78
N PHE A 83 2.98 -3.66 9.69
CA PHE A 83 3.07 -4.85 8.84
C PHE A 83 4.20 -5.80 9.26
N ASP A 84 4.97 -5.43 10.29
CA ASP A 84 5.93 -6.32 10.91
C ASP A 84 5.22 -7.60 11.44
N PRO A 85 5.74 -8.80 11.13
CA PRO A 85 5.15 -10.05 11.60
C PRO A 85 5.03 -10.13 13.13
N GLY A 86 5.93 -9.48 13.88
CA GLY A 86 5.92 -9.40 15.33
C GLY A 86 4.81 -8.50 15.89
N TYR A 87 4.29 -7.56 15.10
CA TYR A 87 3.13 -6.74 15.50
C TYR A 87 1.82 -7.55 15.46
N GLY A 88 1.73 -8.57 14.59
CA GLY A 88 0.65 -9.55 14.60
C GLY A 88 -0.68 -9.07 13.98
N MET A 89 -0.67 -8.03 13.14
CA MET A 89 -1.88 -7.53 12.48
C MET A 89 -2.11 -8.11 11.08
N PHE A 90 -1.05 -8.32 10.32
CA PHE A 90 -1.11 -8.83 8.96
C PHE A 90 -0.18 -10.04 8.80
N VAL A 91 -0.58 -10.95 7.93
CA VAL A 91 0.19 -12.12 7.53
C VAL A 91 0.70 -11.88 6.13
N TYR A 92 2.01 -11.98 5.93
CA TYR A 92 2.62 -11.92 4.62
C TYR A 92 2.59 -13.31 3.95
N HIS A 93 2.09 -13.37 2.72
CA HIS A 93 2.06 -14.57 1.90
C HIS A 93 3.17 -14.53 0.85
N PRO A 94 4.29 -15.26 1.01
CA PRO A 94 5.47 -15.12 0.13
C PRO A 94 5.20 -15.51 -1.33
N HIS A 95 4.39 -16.54 -1.56
CA HIS A 95 4.05 -17.02 -2.91
C HIS A 95 3.27 -15.99 -3.73
N SER A 96 2.38 -15.24 -3.06
CA SER A 96 1.54 -14.22 -3.68
C SER A 96 2.12 -12.81 -3.53
N ARG A 97 3.14 -12.63 -2.69
CA ARG A 97 3.76 -11.34 -2.34
C ARG A 97 2.73 -10.30 -1.90
N CYS A 98 1.79 -10.72 -1.07
CA CYS A 98 0.71 -9.87 -0.57
C CYS A 98 0.54 -10.04 0.94
N TYR A 99 -0.05 -9.04 1.57
CA TYR A 99 -0.47 -9.07 2.95
C TYR A 99 -1.94 -9.39 3.05
N TRP A 100 -2.29 -10.18 4.06
CA TRP A 100 -3.67 -10.47 4.42
C TRP A 100 -3.91 -10.25 5.92
N PHE A 101 -5.15 -10.07 6.33
CA PHE A 101 -5.52 -9.86 7.72
C PHE A 101 -5.37 -11.17 8.50
N THR A 102 -4.84 -11.11 9.72
CA THR A 102 -4.78 -12.30 10.60
C THR A 102 -6.18 -12.83 10.95
N TYR A 103 -6.27 -14.15 11.10
CA TYR A 103 -7.46 -14.86 11.58
C TYR A 103 -7.50 -14.98 13.11
N GLU A 104 -6.43 -14.60 13.82
CA GLU A 104 -6.39 -14.59 15.29
C GLU A 104 -7.53 -13.74 15.85
N GLN A 105 -8.25 -14.23 16.86
CA GLN A 105 -9.49 -13.58 17.33
C GLN A 105 -9.26 -12.49 18.38
N ASP A 106 -8.00 -12.25 18.78
CA ASP A 106 -7.71 -11.27 19.81
C ASP A 106 -8.13 -9.86 19.36
N ALA A 107 -9.09 -9.32 20.11
CA ALA A 107 -9.92 -8.18 19.74
C ALA A 107 -9.25 -6.82 20.02
N TYR A 108 -7.95 -6.80 20.29
CA TYR A 108 -7.29 -5.61 20.86
C TYR A 108 -6.89 -4.58 19.80
N ASN A 109 -6.68 -4.98 18.54
CA ASN A 109 -6.03 -4.11 17.54
C ASN A 109 -7.01 -3.36 16.60
N LEU A 110 -8.29 -3.23 16.96
CA LEU A 110 -9.29 -2.59 16.08
C LEU A 110 -8.99 -1.12 15.79
N ARG A 111 -8.36 -0.41 16.73
CA ARG A 111 -7.98 1.01 16.55
C ARG A 111 -6.87 1.14 15.52
N GLU A 112 -5.95 0.20 15.50
CA GLU A 112 -4.81 0.10 14.61
C GLU A 112 -5.27 -0.26 13.19
N TYR A 113 -6.23 -1.19 13.04
CA TYR A 113 -6.85 -1.42 11.72
C TYR A 113 -7.55 -0.17 11.20
N ASN A 114 -8.27 0.54 12.08
CA ASN A 114 -8.85 1.83 11.72
C ASN A 114 -7.78 2.84 11.30
N LEU A 115 -6.66 2.91 12.02
CA LEU A 115 -5.52 3.77 11.67
C LEU A 115 -5.02 3.49 10.27
N ILE A 116 -4.74 2.22 9.90
CA ILE A 116 -4.27 1.90 8.55
C ILE A 116 -5.29 2.38 7.50
N GLY A 117 -6.58 2.20 7.77
CA GLY A 117 -7.62 2.78 6.92
C GLY A 117 -7.45 4.29 6.76
N VAL A 118 -7.33 5.03 7.87
CA VAL A 118 -7.12 6.49 7.85
C VAL A 118 -5.85 6.85 7.09
N LEU A 119 -4.74 6.13 7.30
CA LEU A 119 -3.46 6.36 6.62
C LEU A 119 -3.60 6.18 5.11
N MET A 120 -4.27 5.12 4.65
CA MET A 120 -4.57 4.94 3.22
C MET A 120 -5.39 6.11 2.67
N GLY A 121 -6.39 6.58 3.43
CA GLY A 121 -7.18 7.73 3.02
C GLY A 121 -6.38 9.04 2.97
N LEU A 122 -5.53 9.29 3.97
CA LEU A 122 -4.63 10.45 4.02
C LEU A 122 -3.60 10.41 2.89
N ALA A 123 -3.08 9.23 2.57
CA ALA A 123 -2.12 9.04 1.48
C ALA A 123 -2.76 9.42 0.12
N VAL A 124 -3.97 8.90 -0.15
CA VAL A 124 -4.75 9.29 -1.34
C VAL A 124 -5.01 10.81 -1.37
N TYR A 125 -5.41 11.39 -0.24
CA TYR A 125 -5.70 12.83 -0.14
C TYR A 125 -4.45 13.70 -0.42
N ASN A 126 -3.29 13.30 0.12
CA ASN A 126 -2.05 14.05 -0.01
C ASN A 126 -1.21 13.64 -1.24
N SER A 127 -1.74 12.79 -2.13
CA SER A 127 -1.01 12.25 -3.31
C SER A 127 0.31 11.57 -2.94
N ILE A 128 0.27 10.79 -1.86
CA ILE A 128 1.38 9.95 -1.39
C ILE A 128 1.02 8.50 -1.70
N ILE A 129 1.99 7.79 -2.25
CA ILE A 129 1.91 6.35 -2.50
C ILE A 129 2.40 5.58 -1.29
N LEU A 130 1.70 4.49 -0.98
CA LEU A 130 2.06 3.57 0.08
C LEU A 130 2.60 2.28 -0.54
N ASP A 131 3.70 1.79 0.03
CA ASP A 131 4.23 0.46 -0.29
C ASP A 131 3.39 -0.63 0.40
N LEU A 132 2.18 -0.82 -0.12
CA LEU A 132 1.19 -1.78 0.37
C LEU A 132 0.81 -2.73 -0.75
N HIS A 133 0.82 -4.02 -0.44
CA HIS A 133 0.49 -5.08 -1.38
C HIS A 133 -0.69 -5.89 -0.84
N PHE A 134 -1.90 -5.42 -1.11
CA PHE A 134 -3.13 -6.15 -0.82
C PHE A 134 -3.69 -6.81 -2.09
N PRO A 135 -4.37 -7.97 -1.98
CA PRO A 135 -5.09 -8.56 -3.11
C PRO A 135 -6.25 -7.67 -3.56
N SER A 136 -6.68 -7.84 -4.82
CA SER A 136 -7.75 -7.06 -5.48
C SER A 136 -9.05 -7.04 -4.68
N ILE A 137 -9.35 -8.14 -3.98
CA ILE A 137 -10.54 -8.26 -3.14
C ILE A 137 -10.57 -7.25 -1.98
N CYS A 138 -9.43 -6.83 -1.44
CA CYS A 138 -9.39 -5.78 -0.41
C CYS A 138 -10.01 -4.48 -0.92
N TYR A 139 -9.70 -4.08 -2.15
CA TYR A 139 -10.23 -2.86 -2.75
C TYR A 139 -11.72 -3.01 -3.12
N ARG A 140 -12.16 -4.20 -3.54
CA ARG A 140 -13.61 -4.49 -3.71
C ARG A 140 -14.37 -4.37 -2.40
N LYS A 141 -13.81 -4.89 -1.31
CA LYS A 141 -14.40 -4.78 0.03
C LYS A 141 -14.44 -3.31 0.50
N LEU A 142 -13.41 -2.51 0.23
CA LEU A 142 -13.41 -1.07 0.51
C LEU A 142 -14.54 -0.30 -0.21
N LEU A 143 -14.95 -0.78 -1.39
CA LEU A 143 -16.06 -0.22 -2.16
C LEU A 143 -17.40 -0.92 -1.91
N SER A 144 -17.52 -1.74 -0.86
CA SER A 144 -18.73 -2.51 -0.58
C SER A 144 -19.33 -2.16 0.80
N PRO A 145 -20.16 -1.11 0.93
CA PRO A 145 -20.53 -0.14 -0.11
C PRO A 145 -19.48 0.98 -0.29
N PRO A 146 -19.51 1.75 -1.38
CA PRO A 146 -18.54 2.82 -1.64
C PRO A 146 -18.82 4.10 -0.84
N VAL A 147 -19.93 4.13 -0.09
CA VAL A 147 -20.30 5.20 0.84
C VAL A 147 -20.75 4.57 2.14
N VAL A 148 -20.21 5.07 3.25
CA VAL A 148 -20.56 4.58 4.59
C VAL A 148 -22.06 4.80 4.83
N PRO A 149 -22.82 3.73 5.14
CA PRO A 149 -24.22 3.86 5.49
C PRO A 149 -24.39 4.69 6.77
N PRO A 150 -25.39 5.59 6.85
CA PRO A 150 -25.60 6.46 8.01
C PRO A 150 -26.00 5.69 9.28
N ALA A 151 -26.51 4.46 9.14
CA ALA A 151 -26.87 3.60 10.25
C ALA A 151 -25.90 2.40 10.34
N ASN A 152 -25.47 2.07 11.56
CA ASN A 152 -24.59 0.94 11.84
C ASN A 152 -25.28 -0.44 11.67
N THR A 153 -26.46 -0.46 11.05
CA THR A 153 -27.29 -1.65 10.80
C THR A 153 -26.88 -2.40 9.54
N VAL A 154 -26.26 -1.71 8.57
CA VAL A 154 -25.81 -2.32 7.32
C VAL A 154 -24.36 -2.79 7.47
N LYS A 155 -24.12 -4.06 7.13
CA LYS A 155 -22.75 -4.59 7.11
C LYS A 155 -21.97 -3.98 5.94
N VAL A 156 -20.78 -3.49 6.25
CA VAL A 156 -19.82 -2.90 5.30
C VAL A 156 -18.60 -3.80 5.14
N GLY A 157 -17.80 -3.61 4.09
CA GLY A 157 -16.55 -4.34 3.91
C GLY A 157 -16.76 -5.81 3.54
N LEU A 158 -17.88 -6.16 2.90
CA LEU A 158 -18.23 -7.53 2.53
C LEU A 158 -18.36 -7.67 1.02
N VAL A 159 -17.80 -8.74 0.46
CA VAL A 159 -18.03 -9.13 -0.93
C VAL A 159 -19.11 -10.20 -0.96
N GLN A 160 -20.14 -10.00 -1.78
CA GLN A 160 -21.31 -10.89 -1.82
C GLN A 160 -21.00 -12.26 -2.43
N SER A 161 -20.18 -12.28 -3.49
CA SER A 161 -19.82 -13.50 -4.23
C SER A 161 -18.30 -13.58 -4.37
N PRO A 162 -17.57 -13.98 -3.31
CA PRO A 162 -16.15 -14.25 -3.43
C PRO A 162 -15.92 -15.47 -4.33
N THR A 163 -14.89 -15.42 -5.17
CA THR A 163 -14.56 -16.52 -6.08
C THR A 163 -13.27 -17.24 -5.67
N VAL A 164 -12.99 -18.38 -6.32
CA VAL A 164 -11.74 -19.12 -6.05
C VAL A 164 -10.52 -18.35 -6.56
N GLU A 165 -10.68 -17.54 -7.60
CA GLU A 165 -9.64 -16.63 -8.12
C GLU A 165 -9.26 -15.58 -7.07
N ASP A 166 -10.25 -15.07 -6.32
CA ASP A 166 -10.00 -14.13 -5.22
C ASP A 166 -9.14 -14.75 -4.12
N LEU A 167 -9.39 -16.02 -3.81
CA LEU A 167 -8.58 -16.77 -2.86
C LEU A 167 -7.19 -17.07 -3.44
N ALA A 168 -7.09 -17.29 -4.75
CA ALA A 168 -5.83 -17.60 -5.42
C ALA A 168 -4.82 -16.45 -5.37
N GLU A 169 -5.29 -15.20 -5.29
CA GLU A 169 -4.43 -14.02 -5.07
C GLU A 169 -3.78 -14.00 -3.67
N ILE A 170 -4.27 -14.80 -2.72
CA ILE A 170 -3.76 -14.86 -1.34
C ILE A 170 -3.03 -16.19 -1.12
N VAL A 171 -3.74 -17.31 -1.33
CA VAL A 171 -3.27 -18.68 -1.11
C VAL A 171 -3.55 -19.55 -2.35
N PRO A 172 -2.71 -19.46 -3.40
CA PRO A 172 -2.94 -20.12 -4.68
C PRO A 172 -3.01 -21.65 -4.57
N ASP A 173 -2.28 -22.24 -3.63
CA ASP A 173 -2.24 -23.70 -3.45
C ASP A 173 -3.59 -24.22 -2.91
N VAL A 174 -4.18 -23.50 -1.96
CA VAL A 174 -5.52 -23.81 -1.42
C VAL A 174 -6.56 -23.63 -2.51
N ALA A 175 -6.48 -22.54 -3.29
CA ALA A 175 -7.40 -22.30 -4.39
C ALA A 175 -7.38 -23.43 -5.44
N ARG A 176 -6.18 -23.92 -5.81
CA ARG A 176 -6.04 -25.11 -6.68
C ARG A 176 -6.67 -26.35 -6.05
N GLY A 177 -6.46 -26.58 -4.75
CA GLY A 177 -7.09 -27.69 -4.03
C GLY A 177 -8.61 -27.64 -4.05
N LEU A 178 -9.21 -26.45 -3.86
CA LEU A 178 -10.67 -26.28 -3.96
C LEU A 178 -11.17 -26.49 -5.39
N GLN A 179 -10.43 -26.04 -6.42
CA GLN A 179 -10.76 -26.33 -7.82
C GLN A 179 -10.71 -27.83 -8.10
N SER A 180 -9.69 -28.54 -7.60
CA SER A 180 -9.58 -30.00 -7.74
C SER A 180 -10.72 -30.73 -7.03
N LEU A 181 -11.17 -30.26 -5.87
CA LEU A 181 -12.34 -30.80 -5.17
C LEU A 181 -13.61 -30.69 -6.05
N VAL A 182 -13.82 -29.53 -6.68
CA VAL A 182 -14.98 -29.27 -7.54
C VAL A 182 -14.93 -30.06 -8.84
N SER A 183 -13.75 -30.32 -9.40
CA SER A 183 -13.62 -31.10 -10.64
C SER A 183 -13.41 -32.60 -10.42
N TYR A 184 -13.36 -33.06 -9.16
CA TYR A 184 -13.10 -34.46 -8.86
C TYR A 184 -14.21 -35.39 -9.38
N GLU A 185 -13.84 -36.45 -10.09
CA GLU A 185 -14.79 -37.42 -10.66
C GLU A 185 -15.06 -38.63 -9.76
N GLY A 186 -14.22 -38.88 -8.76
CA GLY A 186 -14.35 -39.99 -7.80
C GLY A 186 -15.33 -39.71 -6.65
N ASN A 187 -15.28 -40.53 -5.60
CA ASN A 187 -16.14 -40.38 -4.43
C ASN A 187 -15.49 -39.40 -3.45
N VAL A 188 -15.97 -38.16 -3.40
CA VAL A 188 -15.39 -37.11 -2.56
C VAL A 188 -15.37 -37.49 -1.07
N GLU A 189 -16.41 -38.18 -0.59
CA GLU A 189 -16.53 -38.54 0.82
C GLU A 189 -15.49 -39.60 1.21
N GLU A 190 -15.38 -40.67 0.43
CA GLU A 190 -14.47 -41.79 0.70
C GLU A 190 -13.01 -41.43 0.39
N ASP A 191 -12.76 -40.71 -0.70
CA ASP A 191 -11.40 -40.44 -1.20
C ASP A 191 -10.72 -39.26 -0.48
N MET A 192 -11.50 -38.26 -0.02
CA MET A 192 -10.94 -37.05 0.59
C MET A 192 -11.20 -36.93 2.09
N GLY A 193 -12.24 -37.57 2.63
CA GLY A 193 -12.53 -37.58 4.07
C GLY A 193 -12.73 -36.18 4.68
N LEU A 194 -13.19 -35.22 3.89
CA LEU A 194 -13.37 -33.83 4.33
C LEU A 194 -14.67 -33.65 5.12
N THR A 195 -14.66 -32.72 6.06
CA THR A 195 -15.86 -32.25 6.78
C THR A 195 -16.00 -30.73 6.61
N PHE A 196 -17.11 -30.13 7.03
CA PHE A 196 -17.34 -28.69 6.92
C PHE A 196 -16.57 -27.88 8.00
N GLN A 197 -15.25 -28.06 8.01
CA GLN A 197 -14.27 -27.35 8.82
C GLN A 197 -13.10 -26.86 7.95
N VAL A 198 -12.45 -25.79 8.40
CA VAL A 198 -11.24 -25.25 7.78
C VAL A 198 -10.11 -25.24 8.80
N SER A 199 -8.97 -25.80 8.42
CA SER A 199 -7.76 -25.83 9.25
C SER A 199 -6.70 -24.93 8.61
N LEU A 200 -6.22 -23.94 9.36
CA LEU A 200 -5.25 -22.96 8.89
C LEU A 200 -4.06 -22.92 9.81
N GLU A 201 -2.88 -22.80 9.21
CA GLU A 201 -1.65 -22.53 9.93
C GLU A 201 -1.40 -21.03 9.99
N GLU A 202 -1.28 -20.47 11.19
CA GLU A 202 -0.81 -19.10 11.41
C GLU A 202 0.24 -19.12 12.53
N TYR A 203 1.37 -18.45 12.30
CA TYR A 203 2.46 -18.35 13.28
C TYR A 203 2.89 -19.72 13.87
N GLY A 204 2.94 -20.76 13.02
CA GLY A 204 3.31 -22.13 13.40
C GLY A 204 2.26 -22.87 14.23
N LYS A 205 1.03 -22.36 14.33
CA LYS A 205 -0.07 -23.00 15.05
C LYS A 205 -1.21 -23.33 14.08
N MET A 206 -1.62 -24.60 14.09
CA MET A 206 -2.83 -25.05 13.39
C MET A 206 -4.08 -24.68 14.19
N LYS A 207 -5.03 -24.00 13.55
CA LYS A 207 -6.33 -23.66 14.11
C LYS A 207 -7.43 -24.19 13.19
N THR A 208 -8.44 -24.83 13.78
CA THR A 208 -9.58 -25.38 13.05
C THR A 208 -10.85 -24.61 13.36
N PHE A 209 -11.58 -24.23 12.32
CA PHE A 209 -12.81 -23.44 12.41
C PHE A 209 -13.96 -24.15 11.71
N LYS A 210 -15.17 -24.04 12.28
CA LYS A 210 -16.37 -24.65 11.72
C LYS A 210 -17.00 -23.73 10.68
N LEU A 211 -17.29 -24.25 9.49
CA LEU A 211 -17.90 -23.47 8.40
C LEU A 211 -19.42 -23.32 8.56
N LYS A 212 -20.07 -24.34 9.14
CA LYS A 212 -21.50 -24.34 9.49
C LYS A 212 -21.77 -25.05 10.82
N LYS A 213 -23.01 -24.94 11.30
CA LYS A 213 -23.45 -25.59 12.55
C LYS A 213 -23.28 -27.11 12.41
N ASN A 214 -22.64 -27.74 13.39
CA ASN A 214 -22.28 -29.16 13.40
C ASN A 214 -21.41 -29.59 12.20
N GLY A 215 -20.65 -28.67 11.60
CA GLY A 215 -19.84 -28.95 10.41
C GLY A 215 -18.78 -30.04 10.60
N GLU A 216 -18.32 -30.28 11.83
CA GLU A 216 -17.44 -31.39 12.20
C GLU A 216 -18.00 -32.78 11.87
N ASN A 217 -19.33 -32.93 11.84
CA ASN A 217 -20.02 -34.22 11.71
C ASN A 217 -20.70 -34.35 10.35
N ILE A 218 -20.47 -33.40 9.44
CA ILE A 218 -21.08 -33.40 8.11
C ILE A 218 -19.95 -33.64 7.13
N ALA A 219 -19.98 -34.78 6.45
CA ALA A 219 -19.02 -35.11 5.41
C ALA A 219 -19.27 -34.28 4.15
N VAL A 220 -18.18 -33.96 3.45
CA VAL A 220 -18.26 -33.36 2.12
C VAL A 220 -18.45 -34.47 1.09
N THR A 221 -19.48 -34.34 0.26
CA THR A 221 -19.87 -35.30 -0.76
C THR A 221 -19.87 -34.64 -2.14
N ASN A 222 -19.98 -35.43 -3.21
CA ASN A 222 -20.07 -34.91 -4.58
C ASN A 222 -21.22 -33.91 -4.78
N GLU A 223 -22.33 -34.09 -4.03
CA GLU A 223 -23.52 -33.23 -4.11
C GLU A 223 -23.33 -31.91 -3.35
N ASN A 224 -22.62 -31.91 -2.22
CA ASN A 224 -22.50 -30.74 -1.34
C ASN A 224 -21.12 -30.03 -1.43
N ARG A 225 -20.19 -30.53 -2.25
CA ARG A 225 -18.85 -29.94 -2.42
C ARG A 225 -18.84 -28.46 -2.81
N GLN A 226 -19.82 -28.03 -3.61
CA GLN A 226 -19.92 -26.61 -4.00
C GLN A 226 -20.29 -25.75 -2.78
N GLU A 227 -21.20 -26.22 -1.93
CA GLU A 227 -21.55 -25.56 -0.67
C GLU A 227 -20.32 -25.44 0.24
N TYR A 228 -19.49 -26.49 0.32
CA TYR A 228 -18.24 -26.45 1.08
C TYR A 228 -17.31 -25.34 0.57
N VAL A 229 -17.09 -25.27 -0.75
CA VAL A 229 -16.24 -24.23 -1.36
C VAL A 229 -16.81 -22.83 -1.11
N ASP A 230 -18.10 -22.61 -1.32
CA ASP A 230 -18.73 -21.29 -1.12
C ASP A 230 -18.63 -20.83 0.36
N LEU A 231 -18.84 -21.76 1.29
CA LEU A 231 -18.68 -21.49 2.73
C LEU A 231 -17.23 -21.25 3.11
N TYR A 232 -16.28 -21.97 2.51
CA TYR A 232 -14.84 -21.79 2.71
C TYR A 232 -14.42 -20.39 2.28
N LEU A 233 -14.76 -20.00 1.04
CA LEU A 233 -14.44 -18.68 0.48
C LEU A 233 -15.04 -17.56 1.32
N ASN A 234 -16.32 -17.65 1.66
CA ASN A 234 -16.97 -16.65 2.51
C ASN A 234 -16.39 -16.60 3.92
N TRP A 235 -15.93 -17.73 4.47
CA TRP A 235 -15.30 -17.73 5.78
C TRP A 235 -13.97 -16.98 5.74
N ILE A 236 -13.06 -17.34 4.82
CA ILE A 236 -11.70 -16.77 4.70
C ILE A 236 -11.76 -15.28 4.32
N LEU A 237 -12.56 -14.94 3.31
CA LEU A 237 -12.52 -13.63 2.67
C LEU A 237 -13.44 -12.61 3.35
N ASN A 238 -14.43 -13.06 4.14
CA ASN A 238 -15.38 -12.18 4.82
C ASN A 238 -15.46 -12.42 6.33
N LYS A 239 -15.89 -13.59 6.78
CA LYS A 239 -16.30 -13.79 8.20
C LYS A 239 -15.13 -13.69 9.17
N SER A 240 -14.02 -14.36 8.88
CA SER A 240 -12.86 -14.47 9.79
C SER A 240 -12.23 -13.11 10.11
N ILE A 241 -12.25 -12.19 9.15
CA ILE A 241 -11.60 -10.87 9.25
C ILE A 241 -12.59 -9.72 9.45
N TYR A 242 -13.90 -9.99 9.57
CA TYR A 242 -14.95 -8.99 9.45
C TYR A 242 -14.78 -7.78 10.39
N ALA A 243 -14.52 -8.03 11.68
CA ALA A 243 -14.42 -6.95 12.67
C ALA A 243 -13.24 -6.00 12.36
N ARG A 244 -12.09 -6.56 11.98
CA ARG A 244 -10.86 -5.85 11.62
C ARG A 244 -11.03 -5.09 10.32
N PHE A 245 -11.56 -5.77 9.31
CA PHE A 245 -11.82 -5.16 8.02
C PHE A 245 -12.86 -4.04 8.12
N LYS A 246 -13.89 -4.19 8.97
CA LYS A 246 -14.86 -3.12 9.24
C LYS A 246 -14.18 -1.89 9.84
N ALA A 247 -13.28 -2.07 10.82
CA ALA A 247 -12.55 -0.95 11.41
C ALA A 247 -11.66 -0.25 10.37
N PHE A 248 -10.94 -1.02 9.56
CA PHE A 248 -10.14 -0.55 8.43
C PHE A 248 -10.97 0.22 7.38
N TYR A 249 -12.11 -0.35 6.96
CA TYR A 249 -13.07 0.29 6.06
C TYR A 249 -13.53 1.64 6.61
N LEU A 250 -13.95 1.70 7.89
CA LEU A 250 -14.42 2.95 8.49
C LEU A 250 -13.30 4.00 8.57
N GLY A 251 -12.06 3.58 8.80
CA GLY A 251 -10.90 4.45 8.80
C GLY A 251 -10.66 5.06 7.42
N PHE A 252 -10.63 4.24 6.38
CA PHE A 252 -10.44 4.68 5.00
C PHE A 252 -11.52 5.69 4.58
N HIS A 253 -12.77 5.36 4.87
CA HIS A 253 -13.87 6.25 4.54
C HIS A 253 -13.93 7.51 5.39
N SER A 254 -13.35 7.55 6.60
CA SER A 254 -13.34 8.79 7.41
C SER A 254 -12.64 9.96 6.68
N VAL A 255 -11.64 9.66 5.85
CA VAL A 255 -10.92 10.64 5.02
C VAL A 255 -11.54 10.73 3.63
N CYS A 256 -11.79 9.57 2.99
CA CYS A 256 -12.23 9.49 1.60
C CYS A 256 -13.74 9.55 1.38
N ALA A 257 -14.58 9.77 2.42
CA ALA A 257 -16.05 9.88 2.36
C ALA A 257 -16.54 10.99 1.44
N SER A 258 -16.46 10.74 0.14
CA SER A 258 -16.87 11.60 -0.94
C SER A 258 -17.53 10.74 -2.00
N ASN A 259 -18.51 11.31 -2.70
CA ASN A 259 -19.17 10.65 -3.82
C ASN A 259 -18.21 10.30 -4.97
N ALA A 260 -16.96 10.76 -4.93
CA ALA A 260 -15.95 10.42 -5.93
C ALA A 260 -15.59 8.93 -5.89
N LEU A 261 -15.62 8.28 -4.72
CA LEU A 261 -15.37 6.83 -4.61
C LEU A 261 -16.41 5.99 -5.36
N ILE A 262 -17.64 6.49 -5.50
CA ILE A 262 -18.73 5.80 -6.22
C ILE A 262 -18.36 5.57 -7.69
N MET A 263 -17.58 6.48 -8.27
CA MET A 263 -17.21 6.45 -9.69
C MET A 263 -15.92 5.65 -9.95
N LEU A 264 -15.27 5.15 -8.90
CA LEU A 264 -14.01 4.43 -9.01
C LEU A 264 -14.25 2.93 -9.02
N ARG A 265 -13.45 2.24 -9.83
CA ARG A 265 -13.32 0.79 -9.79
C ARG A 265 -12.29 0.37 -8.73
N PRO A 266 -12.35 -0.87 -8.22
CA PRO A 266 -11.40 -1.39 -7.24
C PRO A 266 -9.93 -1.19 -7.65
N GLU A 267 -9.61 -1.46 -8.91
CA GLU A 267 -8.26 -1.33 -9.46
C GLU A 267 -7.81 0.13 -9.50
N GLU A 268 -8.75 1.07 -9.62
CA GLU A 268 -8.46 2.51 -9.59
C GLU A 268 -8.19 3.00 -8.17
N VAL A 269 -8.85 2.40 -7.16
CA VAL A 269 -8.53 2.66 -5.75
C VAL A 269 -7.13 2.12 -5.43
N GLU A 270 -6.79 0.91 -5.89
CA GLU A 270 -5.44 0.37 -5.77
C GLU A 270 -4.40 1.31 -6.38
N MET A 271 -4.61 1.76 -7.62
CA MET A 271 -3.69 2.69 -8.28
C MET A 271 -3.54 4.02 -7.54
N LEU A 272 -4.59 4.50 -6.86
CA LEU A 272 -4.50 5.72 -6.05
C LEU A 272 -3.69 5.53 -4.77
N VAL A 273 -3.75 4.34 -4.15
CA VAL A 273 -3.05 4.04 -2.91
C VAL A 273 -1.60 3.61 -3.17
N CYS A 274 -1.41 2.66 -4.07
CA CYS A 274 -0.13 2.00 -4.31
C CYS A 274 0.62 2.61 -5.49
N GLY A 275 -0.05 3.41 -6.32
CA GLY A 275 0.55 3.96 -7.54
C GLY A 275 0.52 3.00 -8.71
N THR A 276 1.23 3.38 -9.77
CA THR A 276 1.22 2.72 -11.07
C THR A 276 2.64 2.35 -11.51
N ASN A 277 2.73 1.29 -12.30
CA ASN A 277 3.99 0.78 -12.85
C ASN A 277 4.29 1.33 -14.26
N ASN A 278 3.57 2.38 -14.68
CA ASN A 278 3.80 3.01 -15.98
C ASN A 278 4.92 4.05 -15.85
N LEU A 279 6.15 3.62 -16.09
CA LEU A 279 7.35 4.43 -15.90
C LEU A 279 7.74 5.13 -17.21
N ASP A 280 7.65 6.45 -17.24
CA ASP A 280 8.10 7.26 -18.37
C ASP A 280 9.28 8.16 -17.95
N PHE A 281 10.49 7.64 -18.15
CA PHE A 281 11.72 8.36 -17.81
C PHE A 281 11.99 9.57 -18.71
N PHE A 282 11.33 9.67 -19.88
CA PHE A 282 11.40 10.88 -20.69
C PHE A 282 10.62 12.02 -20.02
N GLU A 283 9.45 11.72 -19.45
CA GLU A 283 8.70 12.69 -18.65
C GLU A 283 9.44 13.05 -17.36
N LEU A 284 10.06 12.07 -16.68
CA LEU A 284 10.88 12.33 -15.48
C LEU A 284 12.02 13.32 -15.80
N ARG A 285 12.73 13.12 -16.91
CA ARG A 285 13.81 14.01 -17.36
C ARG A 285 13.35 15.46 -17.52
N LYS A 286 12.14 15.68 -18.03
CA LYS A 286 11.58 17.04 -18.27
C LYS A 286 11.35 17.81 -16.97
N VAL A 287 10.99 17.12 -15.90
CA VAL A 287 10.66 17.74 -14.60
C VAL A 287 11.78 17.62 -13.57
N THR A 288 12.92 17.05 -13.95
CA THR A 288 14.07 16.90 -13.06
C THR A 288 14.72 18.25 -12.79
N GLU A 289 14.88 18.59 -11.51
CA GLU A 289 15.65 19.74 -11.07
C GLU A 289 17.13 19.36 -10.93
N TYR A 290 18.03 20.28 -11.30
CA TYR A 290 19.47 20.06 -11.25
C TYR A 290 20.13 21.07 -10.33
N ASP A 291 21.04 20.59 -9.48
CA ASP A 291 21.79 21.41 -8.52
C ASP A 291 23.28 21.09 -8.63
N GLY A 292 24.08 22.08 -9.02
CA GLY A 292 25.48 21.88 -9.40
C GLY A 292 25.70 21.22 -10.76
N TYR A 293 24.62 20.98 -11.52
CA TYR A 293 24.62 20.51 -12.91
C TYR A 293 23.71 21.39 -13.76
N THR A 294 24.00 21.49 -15.07
CA THR A 294 23.17 22.25 -16.01
C THR A 294 22.31 21.31 -16.85
N PRO A 295 21.01 21.59 -17.05
CA PRO A 295 20.18 20.83 -17.99
C PRO A 295 20.81 20.80 -19.39
N GLY A 296 21.00 19.61 -19.96
CA GLY A 296 21.57 19.44 -21.31
C GLY A 296 23.10 19.44 -21.39
N GLU A 297 23.82 19.50 -20.26
CA GLU A 297 25.25 19.21 -20.29
C GLU A 297 25.51 17.73 -20.65
N LEU A 298 26.60 17.47 -21.39
CA LEU A 298 26.93 16.14 -21.91
C LEU A 298 26.92 15.04 -20.85
N TYR A 299 27.36 15.36 -19.63
CA TYR A 299 27.40 14.41 -18.52
C TYR A 299 26.00 13.97 -18.06
N ILE A 300 25.03 14.90 -18.02
CA ILE A 300 23.63 14.60 -17.71
C ILE A 300 22.96 13.87 -18.86
N GLU A 301 23.31 14.17 -20.11
CA GLU A 301 22.83 13.40 -21.26
C GLU A 301 23.28 11.94 -21.19
N TYR A 302 24.54 11.69 -20.84
CA TYR A 302 25.04 10.33 -20.60
C TYR A 302 24.27 9.61 -19.50
N PHE A 303 23.94 10.28 -18.39
CA PHE A 303 23.12 9.70 -17.34
C PHE A 303 21.76 9.21 -17.87
N TRP A 304 21.03 10.07 -18.61
CA TRP A 304 19.72 9.70 -19.16
C TRP A 304 19.81 8.64 -20.25
N GLU A 305 20.83 8.68 -21.10
CA GLU A 305 21.06 7.62 -22.10
C GLU A 305 21.30 6.26 -21.45
N ILE A 306 22.13 6.22 -20.40
CA ILE A 306 22.39 5.00 -19.64
C ILE A 306 21.10 4.49 -19.00
N LEU A 307 20.36 5.35 -18.29
CA LEU A 307 19.13 4.98 -17.60
C LEU A 307 18.04 4.49 -18.57
N ASN A 308 17.91 5.13 -19.73
CA ASN A 308 16.96 4.70 -20.77
C ASN A 308 17.37 3.38 -21.44
N SER A 309 18.67 3.06 -21.46
CA SER A 309 19.18 1.79 -22.00
C SER A 309 18.97 0.58 -21.07
N TYR A 310 18.60 0.81 -19.81
CA TYR A 310 18.35 -0.25 -18.85
C TYR A 310 17.03 -1.00 -19.11
N SER A 311 16.96 -2.25 -18.65
CA SER A 311 15.72 -3.04 -18.67
C SER A 311 14.67 -2.42 -17.74
N GLU A 312 13.40 -2.74 -17.96
CA GLU A 312 12.30 -2.27 -17.10
C GLU A 312 12.48 -2.66 -15.63
N ASP A 313 13.05 -3.83 -15.35
CA ASP A 313 13.38 -4.26 -13.98
C ASP A 313 14.44 -3.34 -13.33
N LEU A 314 15.50 -3.00 -14.07
CA LEU A 314 16.57 -2.17 -13.54
C LEU A 314 16.14 -0.70 -13.43
N LYS A 315 15.24 -0.24 -14.31
CA LYS A 315 14.56 1.06 -14.20
C LYS A 315 13.69 1.15 -12.94
N ARG A 316 12.93 0.10 -12.61
CA ARG A 316 12.18 0.01 -11.34
C ARG A 316 13.10 0.06 -10.13
N LYS A 317 14.20 -0.70 -10.15
CA LYS A 317 15.22 -0.67 -9.08
C LYS A 317 15.87 0.70 -8.94
N PHE A 318 16.11 1.40 -10.05
CA PHE A 318 16.59 2.79 -10.00
C PHE A 318 15.57 3.71 -9.32
N LEU A 319 14.29 3.59 -9.67
CA LEU A 319 13.25 4.39 -9.04
C LEU A 319 13.17 4.10 -7.54
N LEU A 320 13.21 2.82 -7.15
CA LEU A 320 13.25 2.40 -5.76
C LEU A 320 14.46 3.00 -5.03
N PHE A 321 15.65 2.91 -5.63
CA PHE A 321 16.88 3.49 -5.09
C PHE A 321 16.75 5.00 -4.88
N ALA A 322 16.23 5.73 -5.86
CA ALA A 322 16.24 7.19 -5.83
C ALA A 322 15.06 7.79 -5.03
N THR A 323 13.98 7.03 -4.82
CA THR A 323 12.69 7.55 -4.32
C THR A 323 12.10 6.76 -3.16
N GLY A 324 12.59 5.55 -2.91
CA GLY A 324 12.04 4.62 -1.93
C GLY A 324 10.80 3.86 -2.42
N SER A 325 10.40 4.01 -3.69
CA SER A 325 9.28 3.30 -4.30
C SER A 325 9.62 2.86 -5.72
N ASP A 326 9.20 1.67 -6.15
CA ASP A 326 9.30 1.20 -7.54
C ASP A 326 8.09 1.61 -8.39
N ARG A 327 7.13 2.32 -7.80
CA ARG A 327 5.89 2.83 -8.41
C ARG A 327 5.83 4.35 -8.42
N VAL A 328 5.02 4.89 -9.33
CA VAL A 328 4.74 6.34 -9.43
C VAL A 328 3.27 6.66 -9.19
N ASN A 329 2.99 7.86 -8.69
CA ASN A 329 1.63 8.36 -8.55
C ASN A 329 0.85 8.28 -9.88
N VAL A 330 -0.48 8.22 -9.82
CA VAL A 330 -1.37 8.19 -11.00
C VAL A 330 -1.17 9.37 -11.97
N GLY A 331 -0.58 10.48 -11.50
CA GLY A 331 -0.18 11.60 -12.35
C GLY A 331 1.00 11.32 -13.28
N GLY A 332 1.65 10.16 -13.13
CA GLY A 332 2.87 9.79 -13.85
C GLY A 332 4.10 10.54 -13.38
N MET A 333 5.23 10.27 -14.05
CA MET A 333 6.52 10.90 -13.74
C MET A 333 6.55 12.40 -14.05
N ALA A 334 5.66 12.90 -14.91
CA ALA A 334 5.54 14.33 -15.23
C ALA A 334 5.07 15.21 -14.05
N GLN A 335 4.62 14.62 -12.94
CA GLN A 335 4.24 15.35 -11.72
C GLN A 335 5.16 15.02 -10.54
N MET A 336 6.26 14.34 -10.82
CA MET A 336 7.21 13.94 -9.81
C MET A 336 8.23 15.04 -9.58
N ASN A 337 8.42 15.42 -8.32
CA ASN A 337 9.56 16.23 -7.94
C ASN A 337 10.76 15.29 -7.82
N PHE A 338 11.71 15.38 -8.75
CA PHE A 338 12.95 14.61 -8.75
C PHE A 338 14.13 15.56 -8.90
N LYS A 339 15.17 15.39 -8.09
CA LYS A 339 16.32 16.29 -8.06
C LYS A 339 17.62 15.52 -8.26
N ILE A 340 18.50 16.01 -9.13
CA ILE A 340 19.87 15.51 -9.27
C ILE A 340 20.84 16.57 -8.74
N THR A 341 21.66 16.20 -7.78
CA THR A 341 22.65 17.08 -7.16
C THR A 341 24.06 16.58 -7.40
N ARG A 342 24.96 17.47 -7.81
CA ARG A 342 26.38 17.14 -7.97
C ARG A 342 27.00 16.80 -6.62
N ALA A 343 27.59 15.60 -6.52
CA ALA A 343 28.36 15.23 -5.34
C ALA A 343 29.67 16.01 -5.27
N SER A 344 30.13 16.32 -4.06
CA SER A 344 31.43 16.94 -3.81
C SER A 344 32.60 15.97 -4.08
N ASN A 345 32.44 14.69 -3.73
CA ASN A 345 33.45 13.67 -3.93
C ASN A 345 33.16 12.83 -5.19
N LYS A 346 34.14 12.76 -6.10
CA LYS A 346 34.06 12.02 -7.37
C LYS A 346 34.33 10.51 -7.25
N SER A 347 34.87 10.03 -6.13
CA SER A 347 35.21 8.61 -5.94
C SER A 347 34.09 7.77 -5.31
N HIS A 348 33.10 8.42 -4.70
CA HIS A 348 31.97 7.75 -4.06
C HIS A 348 31.03 7.15 -5.10
N LEU A 349 30.19 6.20 -4.67
CA LEU A 349 29.04 5.75 -5.45
C LEU A 349 27.96 6.84 -5.49
N PRO A 350 27.03 6.81 -6.48
CA PRO A 350 25.82 7.61 -6.39
C PRO A 350 25.06 7.27 -5.10
N MET A 351 24.47 8.28 -4.48
CA MET A 351 23.69 8.14 -3.25
C MET A 351 22.30 8.72 -3.47
N ALA A 352 21.33 8.31 -2.67
CA ALA A 352 19.97 8.82 -2.75
C ALA A 352 19.47 9.31 -1.39
N HIS A 353 18.71 10.40 -1.40
CA HIS A 353 17.88 10.83 -0.29
C HIS A 353 16.42 10.63 -0.70
N THR A 354 15.92 9.42 -0.48
CA THR A 354 14.59 8.95 -0.92
C THR A 354 13.45 9.85 -0.41
N CYS A 355 13.57 10.37 0.82
CA CYS A 355 12.59 11.30 1.40
C CYS A 355 12.37 12.55 0.53
N PHE A 356 13.41 12.99 -0.20
CA PHE A 356 13.38 14.16 -1.06
C PHE A 356 13.39 13.81 -2.56
N ASN A 357 13.30 12.53 -2.92
CA ASN A 357 13.46 12.04 -4.30
C ASN A 357 14.73 12.62 -4.96
N GLN A 358 15.84 12.64 -4.21
CA GLN A 358 17.07 13.29 -4.63
C GLN A 358 18.17 12.27 -4.89
N LEU A 359 18.76 12.33 -6.07
CA LEU A 359 19.96 11.59 -6.45
C LEU A 359 21.19 12.49 -6.31
N VAL A 360 22.12 12.10 -5.45
CA VAL A 360 23.44 12.70 -5.35
C VAL A 360 24.37 11.96 -6.31
N LEU A 361 24.70 12.61 -7.42
CA LEU A 361 25.45 12.03 -8.52
C LEU A 361 26.86 12.63 -8.57
N PRO A 362 27.92 11.81 -8.39
CA PRO A 362 29.29 12.23 -8.64
C PRO A 362 29.56 12.44 -10.12
N GLN A 363 30.48 13.35 -10.46
CA GLN A 363 30.95 13.55 -11.82
C GLN A 363 32.18 12.67 -12.10
N TYR A 364 31.95 11.47 -12.65
CA TYR A 364 32.98 10.54 -13.06
C TYR A 364 33.65 10.97 -14.38
N GLU A 365 34.82 10.40 -14.65
CA GLU A 365 35.66 10.76 -15.79
C GLU A 365 35.11 10.30 -17.14
N SER A 366 34.31 9.23 -17.17
CA SER A 366 33.79 8.65 -18.41
C SER A 366 32.36 8.13 -18.27
N LYS A 367 31.69 7.99 -19.43
CA LYS A 367 30.36 7.40 -19.54
C LYS A 367 30.32 5.96 -19.00
N ASP A 368 31.35 5.17 -19.28
CA ASP A 368 31.43 3.78 -18.81
C ASP A 368 31.61 3.71 -17.29
N HIS A 369 32.40 4.62 -16.72
CA HIS A 369 32.57 4.70 -15.27
C HIS A 369 31.25 5.09 -14.58
N LEU A 370 30.51 6.06 -15.15
CA LEU A 370 29.16 6.40 -14.71
C LEU A 370 28.21 5.20 -14.78
N LYS A 371 28.18 4.49 -15.91
CA LYS A 371 27.33 3.32 -16.10
C LYS A 371 27.60 2.23 -15.08
N HIS A 372 28.87 1.95 -14.82
CA HIS A 372 29.29 0.93 -13.88
C HIS A 372 28.94 1.31 -12.44
N LYS A 373 29.26 2.54 -12.00
CA LYS A 373 28.98 3.01 -10.64
C LYS A 373 27.48 3.15 -10.37
N LEU A 374 26.72 3.62 -11.35
CA LEU A 374 25.26 3.69 -11.27
C LEU A 374 24.65 2.30 -11.17
N TYR A 375 25.10 1.33 -11.99
CA TYR A 375 24.66 -0.05 -11.89
C TYR A 375 24.96 -0.64 -10.51
N ILE A 376 26.18 -0.46 -9.98
CA ILE A 376 26.54 -0.94 -8.64
C ILE A 376 25.61 -0.35 -7.59
N ALA A 377 25.38 0.97 -7.61
CA ALA A 377 24.51 1.61 -6.63
C ALA A 377 23.06 1.10 -6.72
N ILE A 378 22.52 0.89 -7.92
CA ILE A 378 21.16 0.36 -8.10
C ILE A 378 21.07 -1.12 -7.71
N ALA A 379 22.06 -1.93 -8.08
CA ALA A 379 22.05 -3.38 -7.85
C ALA A 379 22.29 -3.75 -6.38
N ASN A 380 23.05 -2.91 -5.66
CA ASN A 380 23.30 -3.04 -4.22
C ASN A 380 22.45 -2.06 -3.41
N ALA A 381 21.51 -1.38 -4.04
CA ALA A 381 20.41 -0.74 -3.34
C ALA A 381 19.52 -1.86 -2.85
N GLU A 382 19.84 -2.39 -1.68
CA GLU A 382 18.77 -2.76 -0.80
C GLU A 382 17.94 -1.48 -0.65
N GLY A 383 16.66 -1.53 -0.99
CA GLY A 383 15.76 -0.53 -0.43
C GLY A 383 15.95 -0.51 1.09
N PHE A 384 15.24 0.34 1.80
CA PHE A 384 15.16 0.16 3.25
C PHE A 384 14.37 -1.14 3.59
N GLY A 385 14.95 -2.30 3.32
CA GLY A 385 14.34 -3.60 3.35
C GLY A 385 15.38 -4.62 2.90
N ILE A 386 16.13 -5.12 3.87
CA ILE A 386 16.43 -6.54 4.15
C ILE A 386 17.00 -6.55 5.59
N GLU A 387 16.16 -6.97 6.55
CA GLU A 387 16.42 -8.13 7.44
C GLU A 387 15.08 -8.79 7.71
#